data_AF-A0A924ILC9-F1
#
_entry.id   AF-A0A924ILC9-F1
#
_cell.length_a   1.000
_cell.length_b   1.000
_cell.length_c   1.000
_cell.angle_alpha   90.00
_cell.angle_beta   90.00
_cell.angle_gamma   90.00
#
_symmetry.space_group_name_H-M   'P 1'
#
loop_
_entity.id
_entity.type
_entity.pdbx_description
1 polymer ?
#
loop_
_entity_poly.entity_id
_entity_poly.type
_entity_poly.pdbx_seq_one_letter_code
_entity_poly.pdbx_strand_id
1 'polypeptide(L)'
;MTSDTQTAPVKGRNYDPAGVTICNHPLIQHGLAELRHRDTPSIRFRSRIKEITRYMTYEASRDMQTVAVAVPTPVAIANGV
;
A
#
# COMPACT_ATOMS: atom_id res chain seq x y z
N MET A 1 -18.13 -19.04 -17.80
CA MET A 1 -17.66 -17.67 -18.08
C MET A 1 -17.41 -16.94 -16.77
N THR A 2 -16.41 -17.37 -16.00
CA THR A 2 -15.73 -16.54 -14.99
C THR A 2 -14.33 -17.11 -14.96
N SER A 3 -13.52 -16.63 -15.89
CA SER A 3 -12.14 -17.00 -16.06
C SER A 3 -11.39 -16.74 -14.77
N ASP A 4 -10.68 -17.76 -14.30
CA ASP A 4 -9.66 -17.65 -13.27
C ASP A 4 -8.69 -16.53 -13.68
N THR A 5 -8.85 -15.35 -13.09
CA THR A 5 -7.76 -14.37 -13.07
C THR A 5 -6.76 -14.89 -12.05
N GLN A 6 -5.97 -15.88 -12.48
CA GLN A 6 -4.75 -16.30 -11.81
C GLN A 6 -3.82 -15.07 -11.82
N THR A 7 -3.93 -14.24 -10.77
CA THR A 7 -3.01 -13.13 -10.54
C THR A 7 -1.61 -13.72 -10.43
N ALA A 8 -0.73 -13.36 -11.36
CA ALA A 8 0.63 -13.87 -11.43
C ALA A 8 1.37 -13.67 -10.08
N PRO A 9 2.25 -14.60 -9.67
CA PRO A 9 2.97 -14.50 -8.42
C PRO A 9 3.92 -13.29 -8.46
N VAL A 10 3.61 -12.27 -7.66
CA VAL A 10 4.48 -11.09 -7.51
C VAL A 10 5.65 -11.46 -6.62
N LYS A 11 6.84 -11.53 -7.23
CA LYS A 11 8.10 -11.96 -6.61
C LYS A 11 8.39 -11.15 -5.33
N GLY A 12 8.51 -11.83 -4.19
CA GLY A 12 8.95 -11.25 -2.92
C GLY A 12 7.87 -10.88 -1.90
N ARG A 13 6.60 -11.25 -2.12
CA ARG A 13 5.52 -11.06 -1.13
C ARG A 13 5.21 -12.34 -0.35
N ASN A 14 4.88 -12.19 0.94
CA ASN A 14 4.31 -13.26 1.75
C ASN A 14 2.85 -13.49 1.31
N TYR A 15 2.65 -14.49 0.45
CA TYR A 15 1.36 -14.83 -0.14
C TYR A 15 0.73 -16.05 0.55
N ASP A 16 -0.55 -15.91 0.91
CA ASP A 16 -1.41 -17.05 1.23
C ASP A 16 -2.04 -17.58 -0.08
N PRO A 17 -2.05 -18.90 -0.35
CA PRO A 17 -2.77 -19.50 -1.48
C PRO A 17 -4.21 -19.01 -1.71
N ALA A 18 -4.85 -18.41 -0.71
CA ALA A 18 -6.17 -17.78 -0.83
C ALA A 18 -6.20 -16.41 -1.53
N GLY A 19 -5.09 -15.88 -2.05
CA GLY A 19 -5.08 -14.55 -2.69
C GLY A 19 -4.75 -13.39 -1.74
N VAL A 20 -4.37 -13.67 -0.50
CA VAL A 20 -4.19 -12.67 0.55
C VAL A 20 -2.74 -12.20 0.63
N THR A 21 -2.54 -10.88 0.65
CA THR A 21 -1.23 -10.26 0.90
C THR A 21 -1.18 -9.69 2.31
N ILE A 22 -0.24 -10.17 3.12
CA ILE A 22 -0.01 -9.64 4.48
C ILE A 22 0.97 -8.46 4.39
N CYS A 23 0.50 -7.26 4.74
CA CYS A 23 1.34 -6.06 4.80
C CYS A 23 2.24 -6.09 6.05
N ASN A 24 3.40 -6.74 5.95
CA ASN A 24 4.33 -6.94 7.05
C ASN A 24 5.32 -5.76 7.23
N HIS A 25 4.82 -4.59 7.61
CA HIS A 25 5.65 -3.40 7.86
C HIS A 25 5.67 -3.03 9.36
N PRO A 26 6.84 -2.73 9.98
CA PRO A 26 6.93 -2.44 11.41
C PRO A 26 6.02 -1.29 11.88
N LEU A 27 5.89 -0.23 11.08
CA LEU A 27 5.00 0.90 11.41
C LEU A 27 3.52 0.53 11.36
N ILE A 28 3.12 -0.39 10.47
CA ILE A 28 1.74 -0.89 10.43
C ILE A 28 1.47 -1.69 11.70
N GLN A 29 2.39 -2.59 12.09
CA GLN A 29 2.25 -3.39 13.31
C GLN A 29 2.15 -2.51 14.57
N HIS A 30 3.02 -1.49 14.68
CA HIS A 30 2.98 -0.54 15.78
C HIS A 30 1.66 0.25 15.81
N GLY A 31 1.24 0.82 14.68
CA GLY A 31 -0.05 1.53 14.59
C GLY A 31 -1.25 0.64 14.89
N LEU A 32 -1.19 -0.64 14.49
CA LEU A 32 -2.26 -1.61 14.73
C LEU A 32 -2.40 -1.95 16.22
N ALA A 33 -1.28 -1.99 16.95
CA ALA A 33 -1.30 -2.16 18.40
C ALA A 33 -2.04 -1.01 19.09
N GLU A 34 -1.79 0.24 18.68
CA GLU A 34 -2.53 1.40 19.19
C GLU A 34 -4.02 1.34 18.82
N LEU A 35 -4.37 0.92 17.59
CA LEU A 35 -5.77 0.79 17.18
C LEU A 35 -6.53 -0.29 17.95
N ARG A 36 -5.85 -1.37 18.34
CA ARG A 36 -6.44 -2.47 19.13
C ARG A 36 -6.57 -2.14 20.61
N HIS A 37 -5.87 -1.10 21.08
CA HIS A 37 -5.94 -0.71 22.48
C HIS A 37 -7.31 -0.11 22.81
N ARG A 38 -8.02 -0.71 23.78
CA ARG A 38 -9.42 -0.36 24.12
C ARG A 38 -9.60 1.11 24.53
N ASP A 39 -8.58 1.70 25.18
CA ASP A 39 -8.64 3.05 25.73
C ASP A 39 -8.17 4.12 24.72
N THR A 40 -7.94 3.75 23.45
CA THR A 40 -7.49 4.69 22.42
C THR A 40 -8.57 5.73 22.11
N PRO A 41 -8.31 7.04 22.31
CA PRO A 41 -9.30 8.08 22.04
C PRO A 41 -9.68 8.14 20.56
N SER A 42 -10.95 8.43 20.26
CA SER A 42 -11.48 8.46 18.88
C SER A 42 -10.68 9.35 17.92
N ILE A 43 -10.11 10.45 18.39
CA ILE A 43 -9.27 11.33 17.57
C ILE A 43 -7.94 10.66 17.18
N ARG A 44 -7.29 9.97 18.12
CA ARG A 44 -6.06 9.21 17.88
C ARG A 44 -6.33 8.02 16.98
N PHE A 45 -7.42 7.30 17.22
CA PHE A 45 -7.86 6.18 16.38
C PHE A 45 -7.98 6.57 14.90
N ARG A 46 -8.71 7.66 14.60
CA ARG A 46 -8.88 8.17 13.23
C ARG A 46 -7.55 8.60 12.60
N SER A 47 -6.66 9.21 13.39
CA SER A 47 -5.33 9.59 12.91
C SER A 47 -4.49 8.36 12.54
N ARG A 48 -4.49 7.33 13.39
CA ARG A 48 -3.72 6.10 13.17
C ARG A 48 -4.24 5.27 12.02
N ILE A 49 -5.56 5.19 11.82
CA ILE A 49 -6.13 4.56 10.63
C ILE A 49 -5.60 5.22 9.36
N LYS A 50 -5.64 6.57 9.28
CA LYS A 50 -5.16 7.30 8.09
C LYS A 50 -3.70 6.97 7.77
N GLU A 51 -2.87 6.89 8.79
CA GLU A 51 -1.46 6.58 8.66
C GLU A 51 -1.23 5.14 8.17
N ILE A 52 -1.91 4.16 8.77
CA ILE A 52 -1.84 2.75 8.35
C ILE A 52 -2.34 2.58 6.91
N THR A 53 -3.47 3.19 6.57
CA THR A 53 -4.04 3.14 5.22
C THR A 53 -3.04 3.67 4.20
N ARG A 54 -2.28 4.73 4.51
CA ARG A 54 -1.25 5.24 3.59
C ARG A 54 -0.17 4.19 3.28
N TYR A 55 0.30 3.47 4.29
CA TYR A 55 1.28 2.41 4.09
C TYR A 55 0.69 1.23 3.29
N MET A 56 -0.56 0.85 3.59
CA MET A 56 -1.25 -0.18 2.83
C MET A 56 -1.47 0.21 1.37
N THR A 57 -1.87 1.46 1.11
CA THR A 57 -2.05 1.95 -0.26
C THR A 57 -0.73 1.89 -1.03
N TYR A 58 0.38 2.28 -0.40
CA TYR A 58 1.70 2.18 -1.04
C TYR A 58 2.06 0.75 -1.43
N GLU A 59 1.82 -0.23 -0.56
CA GLU A 59 2.06 -1.64 -0.87
C GLU A 59 1.06 -2.18 -1.91
N ALA A 60 -0.21 -1.74 -1.87
CA ALA A 60 -1.24 -2.15 -2.82
C ALA A 60 -1.01 -1.59 -4.24
N SER A 61 -0.46 -0.38 -4.35
CA SER A 61 -0.20 0.28 -5.62
C SER A 61 1.16 -0.06 -6.25
N ARG A 62 1.99 -0.90 -5.60
CA ARG A 62 3.37 -1.14 -6.03
C ARG A 62 3.48 -1.69 -7.47
N ASP A 63 2.51 -2.49 -7.89
CA ASP A 63 2.54 -3.14 -9.21
C ASP A 63 1.69 -2.40 -10.26
N MET A 64 1.29 -1.15 -9.99
CA MET A 64 0.55 -0.35 -10.96
C MET A 64 1.44 -0.01 -12.15
N GLN A 65 0.90 -0.19 -13.36
CA GLN A 65 1.60 0.19 -14.58
C GLN A 65 1.76 1.71 -14.66
N THR A 66 2.94 2.15 -15.08
CA THR A 66 3.27 3.56 -15.29
C THR A 66 3.54 3.83 -16.76
N VAL A 67 3.47 5.10 -17.15
CA VAL A 67 3.69 5.55 -18.53
C VAL A 67 4.60 6.76 -18.52
N ALA A 68 5.64 6.73 -19.35
CA ALA A 68 6.59 7.83 -19.44
C ALA A 68 5.94 9.08 -20.04
N VAL A 69 6.13 10.23 -19.38
CA VAL A 69 5.63 11.54 -19.83
C VAL A 69 6.74 12.57 -19.78
N ALA A 70 6.90 13.36 -20.84
CA ALA A 70 7.82 14.49 -20.85
C ALA A 70 7.22 15.67 -20.05
N VAL A 71 7.92 16.11 -19.01
CA VAL A 71 7.46 17.15 -18.07
C VAL A 71 8.41 18.36 -18.11
N PRO A 72 7.92 19.59 -18.32
CA PRO A 72 8.73 20.79 -18.18
C PRO A 72 9.02 21.06 -16.70
N THR A 73 10.30 21.07 -16.34
CA THR A 73 10.77 21.49 -15.01
C THR A 73 11.39 22.89 -15.08
N PRO A 74 11.65 23.58 -13.96
CA PRO A 74 12.24 24.92 -13.98
C PRO A 74 13.59 25.04 -14.70
N VAL A 75 14.31 23.93 -14.91
CA VAL A 75 15.63 23.91 -15.56
C VAL A 75 15.55 23.39 -17.01
N ALA A 76 14.80 22.31 -17.26
CA ALA A 76 14.69 21.67 -18.56
C ALA A 76 13.49 20.70 -18.65
N ILE A 77 13.23 20.15 -19.83
CA ILE A 77 12.29 19.03 -20.00
C ILE A 77 12.93 17.75 -19.42
N ALA A 78 12.20 17.03 -18.58
CA ALA A 78 12.61 15.78 -17.96
C ALA A 78 11.59 14.66 -18.22
N ASN A 79 12.03 13.41 -18.15
CA ASN A 79 11.14 12.24 -18.26
C ASN A 79 10.55 11.92 -16.88
N GLY A 80 9.25 12.08 -16.73
CA GLY A 80 8.47 11.52 -15.62
C GLY A 80 8.02 10.09 -15.92
N VAL A 81 7.79 9.31 -14.87
CA VAL A 81 7.19 7.96 -14.91
C VAL A 81 5.98 7.92 -14.00
#